data_AF-A0A2T2VUY4-F1
#
_entry.id   AF-A0A2T2VUY4-F1
#
_cell.length_a   1.000
_cell.length_b   1.000
_cell.length_c   1.000
_cell.angle_alpha   90.00
_cell.angle_beta   90.00
_cell.angle_gamma   90.00
#
_symmetry.space_group_name_H-M   'P 1'
#
loop_
_entity.id
_entity.type
_entity.pdbx_description
1 polymer ?
#
loop_
_entity_poly.entity_id
_entity_poly.type
_entity_poly.pdbx_seq_one_letter_code
_entity_poly.pdbx_strand_id
1 'polypeptide(L)'
;MHKEEAENYLHKKVENGEDVSPVLPEGIKNYLIDIDGTICDDIPNEEPERMETAELYPDALETCNRWFAEGHLICFFTSRVEANREVTEGWLKRNGFKYHSLLMGKPRGGNYHWIDNHLVKATQYKGKFTELVNKEVTIQVFDDGANDN
;
A
#
# COMPACT_ATOMS: atom_id res chain seq x y z
N MET A 1 9.59 0.39 13.19
CA MET A 1 8.34 0.21 13.95
C MET A 1 7.81 -1.16 13.60
N HIS A 2 7.68 -2.03 14.60
CA HIS A 2 7.28 -3.42 14.39
C HIS A 2 5.76 -3.52 14.26
N LYS A 3 5.27 -4.55 13.56
CA LYS A 3 3.85 -4.84 13.30
C LYS A 3 2.92 -4.66 14.51
N GLU A 4 3.43 -4.90 15.72
CA GLU A 4 2.75 -4.69 17.00
C GLU A 4 2.26 -3.25 17.23
N GLU A 5 3.00 -2.23 16.77
CA GLU A 5 2.55 -0.84 16.89
C GLU A 5 1.37 -0.55 15.95
N ALA A 6 1.34 -1.14 14.75
CA ALA A 6 0.22 -0.99 13.81
C ALA A 6 -1.05 -1.71 14.33
N GLU A 7 -0.89 -2.84 15.02
CA GLU A 7 -2.01 -3.54 15.67
C GLU A 7 -2.60 -2.73 16.82
N ASN A 8 -1.79 -1.91 17.52
CA ASN A 8 -2.28 -0.99 18.56
C ASN A 8 -3.13 0.18 18.03
N TYR A 9 -3.10 0.47 16.72
CA TYR A 9 -3.95 1.50 16.08
C TYR A 9 -5.37 1.01 15.76
N LEU A 10 -5.64 -0.29 15.94
CA LEU A 10 -6.91 -0.90 15.59
C LEU A 10 -7.93 -0.69 16.72
N HIS A 11 -9.07 -0.06 16.42
CA HIS A 11 -10.15 0.08 17.38
C HIS A 11 -11.03 -1.18 17.37
N LYS A 12 -11.22 -1.78 18.56
CA LYS A 12 -12.18 -2.87 18.74
C LYS A 12 -13.56 -2.39 18.33
N LYS A 13 -14.21 -3.11 17.42
CA LYS A 13 -15.54 -2.77 16.90
C LYS A 13 -16.52 -3.88 17.29
N VAL A 14 -17.69 -3.49 17.80
CA VAL A 14 -18.80 -4.40 18.14
C VAL A 14 -20.00 -3.96 17.32
N GLU A 15 -20.58 -4.86 16.53
CA GLU A 15 -21.82 -4.64 15.79
C GLU A 15 -22.83 -5.70 16.19
N ASN A 16 -24.06 -5.29 16.52
CA ASN A 16 -25.15 -6.18 16.93
C ASN A 16 -24.83 -7.14 18.10
N GLY A 17 -23.88 -6.77 18.97
CA GLY A 17 -23.46 -7.59 20.10
C GLY A 17 -22.36 -8.61 19.79
N GLU A 18 -21.86 -8.66 18.55
CA GLU A 18 -20.75 -9.49 18.13
C GLU A 18 -19.47 -8.65 17.93
N ASP A 19 -18.33 -9.19 18.34
CA ASP A 19 -17.02 -8.61 18.05
C ASP A 19 -16.73 -8.76 16.55
N VAL A 20 -16.68 -7.64 15.82
CA VAL A 20 -16.34 -7.61 14.38
C VAL A 20 -14.90 -7.19 14.16
N SER A 21 -14.40 -7.37 12.93
CA SER A 21 -13.03 -6.99 12.57
C SER A 21 -12.76 -5.52 12.92
N PRO A 22 -11.62 -5.24 13.56
CA PRO A 22 -11.31 -3.88 13.98
C PRO A 22 -11.08 -2.97 12.78
N VAL A 23 -11.37 -1.69 12.96
CA VAL A 23 -11.24 -0.67 11.91
C VAL A 23 -10.25 0.41 12.31
N LEU A 24 -9.68 1.09 11.32
CA LEU A 24 -8.85 2.26 11.55
C LEU A 24 -9.69 3.44 12.04
N PRO A 25 -9.07 4.38 12.78
CA PRO A 25 -9.71 5.65 13.14
C PRO A 25 -10.17 6.42 11.90
N GLU A 26 -11.17 7.28 12.07
CA GLU A 26 -11.67 8.14 10.98
C GLU A 26 -10.52 8.99 10.39
N GLY A 27 -10.49 9.09 9.07
CA GLY A 27 -9.47 9.83 8.33
C GLY A 27 -8.14 9.09 8.16
N ILE A 28 -7.85 8.08 8.99
CA ILE A 28 -6.65 7.24 8.86
C ILE A 28 -6.85 6.20 7.75
N LYS A 29 -5.76 5.85 7.08
CA LYS A 29 -5.75 5.00 5.88
C LYS A 29 -4.69 3.93 6.06
N ASN A 30 -4.94 2.78 5.46
CA ASN A 30 -3.94 1.74 5.26
C ASN A 30 -3.49 1.77 3.79
N TYR A 31 -2.31 2.31 3.55
CA TYR A 31 -1.74 2.39 2.20
C TYR A 31 -0.98 1.11 1.87
N LEU A 32 -1.39 0.45 0.79
CA LEU A 32 -0.64 -0.64 0.16
C LEU A 32 0.07 -0.05 -1.06
N ILE A 33 1.38 0.13 -0.96
CA ILE A 33 2.19 0.86 -1.94
C ILE A 33 3.13 -0.13 -2.62
N ASP A 34 3.10 -0.14 -3.95
CA ASP A 34 4.03 -0.94 -4.75
C ASP A 34 5.47 -0.39 -4.66
N ILE A 35 6.47 -1.20 -4.99
CA ILE A 35 7.88 -0.77 -4.95
C ILE A 35 8.38 -0.41 -6.35
N ASP A 36 8.64 -1.43 -7.16
CA ASP A 36 9.25 -1.30 -8.47
C ASP A 36 8.32 -0.54 -9.43
N GLY A 37 8.85 0.51 -10.07
CA GLY A 37 8.09 1.39 -10.95
C GLY A 37 7.13 2.36 -10.22
N THR A 38 7.15 2.37 -8.88
CA THR A 38 6.28 3.22 -8.05
C THR A 38 7.06 4.11 -7.10
N ILE A 39 7.98 3.58 -6.29
CA ILE A 39 8.83 4.39 -5.41
C ILE A 39 10.30 4.44 -5.87
N CYS A 40 10.62 3.64 -6.88
CA CYS A 40 11.91 3.58 -7.54
C CYS A 40 11.74 3.08 -8.98
N ASP A 41 12.87 2.95 -9.68
CA ASP A 41 12.93 2.27 -10.99
C ASP A 41 12.13 0.97 -11.03
N ASP A 42 11.58 0.66 -12.22
CA ASP A 42 10.91 -0.61 -12.50
C ASP A 42 11.95 -1.71 -12.71
N ILE A 43 12.18 -2.52 -11.67
CA ILE A 43 13.15 -3.61 -11.66
C ILE A 43 12.41 -4.95 -11.74
N PRO A 44 12.64 -5.76 -12.79
CA PRO A 44 12.07 -7.10 -12.85
C PRO A 44 12.73 -8.05 -11.84
N ASN A 45 11.98 -9.06 -11.37
CA ASN A 45 12.52 -10.09 -10.47
C ASN A 45 13.69 -10.87 -11.08
N GLU A 46 13.76 -10.91 -12.41
CA GLU A 46 14.83 -11.57 -13.16
C GLU A 46 16.18 -10.84 -13.07
N GLU A 47 16.23 -9.61 -12.54
CA GLU A 47 17.45 -8.79 -12.40
C GLU A 47 17.64 -8.30 -10.95
N PRO A 48 17.78 -9.22 -9.97
CA PRO A 48 17.83 -8.90 -8.54
C PRO A 48 19.03 -8.03 -8.14
N GLU A 49 20.14 -8.08 -8.90
CA GLU A 49 21.32 -7.26 -8.69
C GLU A 49 21.05 -5.75 -8.85
N ARG A 50 20.03 -5.38 -9.63
CA ARG A 50 19.62 -3.97 -9.80
C ARG A 50 18.81 -3.44 -8.63
N MET A 51 18.17 -4.32 -7.85
CA MET A 51 17.30 -3.92 -6.74
C MET A 51 18.03 -3.10 -5.67
N GLU A 52 19.33 -3.35 -5.48
CA GLU A 52 20.13 -2.67 -4.46
C GLU A 52 20.45 -1.21 -4.82
N THR A 53 20.49 -0.91 -6.12
CA THR A 53 20.94 0.39 -6.67
C THR A 53 19.85 1.12 -7.45
N ALA A 54 18.61 0.60 -7.43
CA ALA A 54 17.45 1.21 -8.06
C ALA A 54 17.32 2.70 -7.68
N GLU A 55 17.09 3.56 -8.68
CA GLU A 55 16.97 5.00 -8.48
C GLU A 55 15.68 5.31 -7.70
N LEU A 56 15.83 6.06 -6.62
CA LEU A 56 14.73 6.48 -5.75
C LEU A 56 13.91 7.58 -6.41
N TYR A 57 12.58 7.52 -6.29
CA TYR A 57 11.70 8.65 -6.59
C TYR A 57 11.56 9.56 -5.36
N PRO A 58 12.10 10.80 -5.37
CA PRO A 58 12.17 11.63 -4.16
C PRO A 58 10.79 12.08 -3.63
N ASP A 59 9.84 12.31 -4.54
CA ASP A 59 8.46 12.68 -4.23
C ASP A 59 7.68 11.54 -3.54
N ALA A 60 7.97 10.29 -3.91
CA ALA A 60 7.44 9.11 -3.24
C ALA A 60 7.94 9.02 -1.80
N LEU A 61 9.24 9.25 -1.57
CA LEU A 61 9.83 9.26 -0.23
C LEU A 61 9.19 10.32 0.66
N GLU A 62 9.10 11.56 0.18
CA GLU A 62 8.49 12.67 0.90
C GLU A 62 7.03 12.36 1.26
N THR A 63 6.24 11.91 0.28
CA THR A 63 4.82 11.63 0.45
C THR A 63 4.56 10.48 1.43
N CYS A 64 5.26 9.35 1.28
CA CYS A 64 5.11 8.20 2.16
C CYS A 64 5.48 8.54 3.60
N ASN A 65 6.60 9.27 3.81
CA ASN A 65 7.05 9.65 5.13
C ASN A 65 6.14 10.70 5.78
N ARG A 66 5.53 11.59 4.99
CA ARG A 66 4.49 12.51 5.47
C ARG A 66 3.25 11.74 5.91
N TRP A 67 2.73 10.82 5.09
CA TRP A 67 1.58 10.00 5.48
C TRP A 67 1.85 9.18 6.74
N PHE A 68 3.06 8.63 6.87
CA PHE A 68 3.48 7.96 8.09
C PHE A 68 3.43 8.89 9.31
N ALA A 69 3.94 10.12 9.18
CA ALA A 69 3.93 11.11 10.27
C ALA A 69 2.52 11.59 10.64
N GLU A 70 1.59 11.59 9.67
CA GLU A 70 0.16 11.87 9.87
C GLU A 70 -0.60 10.70 10.55
N GLY A 71 0.08 9.58 10.82
CA GLY A 71 -0.50 8.40 11.49
C GLY A 71 -1.13 7.38 10.55
N HIS A 72 -0.97 7.53 9.22
CA HIS A 72 -1.40 6.50 8.28
C HIS A 72 -0.51 5.26 8.37
N LEU A 73 -1.11 4.08 8.15
CA LEU A 73 -0.36 2.85 8.01
C LEU A 73 0.21 2.76 6.61
N ILE A 74 1.49 2.43 6.54
CA ILE A 74 2.26 2.29 5.29
C ILE A 74 2.72 0.84 5.19
N CYS A 75 2.17 0.12 4.23
CA CYS A 75 2.56 -1.22 3.86
C CYS A 75 3.16 -1.20 2.45
N PHE A 76 4.42 -1.58 2.31
CA PHE A 76 4.96 -1.87 0.98
C PHE A 76 4.49 -3.26 0.54
N PHE A 77 3.99 -3.38 -0.69
CA PHE A 77 3.42 -4.61 -1.25
C PHE A 77 3.97 -4.85 -2.66
N THR A 78 4.94 -5.77 -2.77
CA THR A 78 5.76 -5.96 -3.97
C THR A 78 5.65 -7.38 -4.53
N SER A 79 5.85 -7.51 -5.84
CA SER A 79 5.94 -8.81 -6.51
C SER A 79 7.30 -9.47 -6.39
N ARG A 80 8.29 -8.80 -5.77
CA ARG A 80 9.54 -9.42 -5.37
C ARG A 80 9.26 -10.65 -4.51
N VAL A 81 10.05 -11.70 -4.68
CA VAL A 81 9.87 -12.95 -3.92
C VAL A 81 10.58 -12.85 -2.56
N GLU A 82 10.23 -13.73 -1.63
CA GLU A 82 10.81 -13.74 -0.27
C GLU A 82 12.35 -13.80 -0.26
N ALA A 83 12.97 -14.46 -1.26
CA ALA A 83 14.43 -14.47 -1.41
C ALA A 83 15.05 -13.08 -1.60
N ASN A 84 14.27 -12.09 -2.04
CA ASN A 84 14.70 -10.69 -2.21
C ASN A 84 14.32 -9.79 -1.02
N ARG A 85 13.81 -10.33 0.09
CA ARG A 85 13.39 -9.54 1.25
C ARG A 85 14.53 -8.70 1.82
N GLU A 86 15.69 -9.32 2.05
CA GLU A 86 16.83 -8.65 2.69
C GLU A 86 17.33 -7.45 1.87
N VAL A 87 17.51 -7.61 0.56
CA VAL A 87 17.91 -6.50 -0.32
C VAL A 87 16.86 -5.40 -0.37
N THR A 88 15.57 -5.77 -0.31
CA THR A 88 14.46 -4.82 -0.32
C THR A 88 14.40 -4.01 0.97
N GLU A 89 14.45 -4.67 2.13
CA GLU A 89 14.48 -4.00 3.44
C GLU A 89 15.73 -3.14 3.61
N GLY A 90 16.89 -3.63 3.14
CA GLY A 90 18.14 -2.88 3.11
C GLY A 90 18.01 -1.60 2.27
N TRP A 91 17.45 -1.69 1.06
CA TRP A 91 17.22 -0.54 0.19
C TRP A 91 16.25 0.47 0.81
N LEU A 92 15.10 0.01 1.33
CA LEU A 92 14.10 0.88 1.98
C LEU A 92 14.71 1.64 3.17
N LYS A 93 15.46 0.92 4.02
CA LYS A 93 16.13 1.50 5.19
C LYS A 93 17.18 2.54 4.79
N ARG A 94 18.04 2.24 3.82
CA ARG A 94 19.09 3.17 3.36
C ARG A 94 18.52 4.45 2.75
N ASN A 95 17.40 4.34 2.04
CA ASN A 95 16.70 5.49 1.45
C ASN A 95 15.79 6.23 2.44
N GLY A 96 15.63 5.73 3.68
CA GLY A 96 14.93 6.43 4.75
C GLY A 96 13.40 6.33 4.68
N PHE A 97 12.84 5.31 4.03
CA PHE A 97 11.41 5.06 4.08
C PHE A 97 10.96 4.63 5.47
N LYS A 98 9.91 5.27 5.98
CA LYS A 98 9.20 4.87 7.20
C LYS A 98 7.99 4.04 6.81
N TYR A 99 7.91 2.82 7.33
CA TYR A 99 6.82 1.90 7.03
C TYR A 99 6.55 0.96 8.20
N HIS A 100 5.40 0.31 8.15
CA HIS A 100 4.90 -0.58 9.20
C HIS A 100 5.02 -2.05 8.79
N SER A 101 4.86 -2.36 7.51
CA SER A 101 4.91 -3.73 7.00
C SER A 101 5.42 -3.83 5.56
N LEU A 102 5.98 -4.99 5.22
CA LEU A 102 6.42 -5.36 3.88
C LEU A 102 5.84 -6.74 3.52
N LEU A 103 4.96 -6.76 2.52
CA LEU A 103 4.37 -7.95 1.94
C LEU A 103 5.07 -8.28 0.61
N MET A 104 5.66 -9.47 0.53
CA MET A 104 6.33 -9.99 -0.65
C MET A 104 5.39 -10.92 -1.43
N GLY A 105 5.73 -11.23 -2.68
CA GLY A 105 5.01 -12.23 -3.47
C GLY A 105 3.65 -11.76 -4.00
N LYS A 106 3.43 -10.45 -4.16
CA LYS A 106 2.28 -9.91 -4.90
C LYS A 106 2.21 -10.57 -6.29
N PRO A 107 1.01 -11.00 -6.76
CA PRO A 107 0.86 -11.57 -8.10
C PRO A 107 1.38 -10.63 -9.20
N ARG A 108 2.06 -11.19 -10.20
CA ARG A 108 2.63 -10.43 -11.33
C ARG A 108 1.61 -10.28 -12.46
N GLY A 109 1.82 -9.27 -13.32
CA GLY A 109 1.08 -9.09 -14.58
C GLY A 109 0.07 -7.94 -14.60
N GLY A 110 -0.08 -7.20 -13.50
CA GLY A 110 -1.04 -6.10 -13.43
C GLY A 110 -2.50 -6.57 -13.48
N ASN A 111 -3.41 -5.64 -13.80
CA ASN A 111 -4.86 -5.86 -13.84
C ASN A 111 -5.45 -6.42 -12.54
N TYR A 112 -5.13 -5.77 -11.42
CA TYR A 112 -5.61 -6.15 -10.10
C TYR A 112 -7.06 -5.71 -9.88
N HIS A 113 -7.88 -6.63 -9.38
CA HIS A 113 -9.22 -6.34 -8.87
C HIS A 113 -9.24 -6.71 -7.39
N TRP A 114 -9.23 -5.71 -6.51
CA TRP A 114 -9.28 -5.93 -5.07
C TRP A 114 -10.74 -6.01 -4.64
N ILE A 115 -11.13 -7.16 -4.09
CA ILE A 115 -12.44 -7.40 -3.50
C ILE A 115 -12.27 -7.49 -1.98
N ASP A 116 -13.03 -6.69 -1.24
CA ASP A 116 -13.01 -6.64 0.22
C ASP A 116 -14.43 -6.30 0.72
N ASN A 117 -14.78 -6.76 1.92
CA ASN A 117 -16.07 -6.42 2.54
C ASN A 117 -16.05 -5.01 3.17
N HIS A 118 -14.89 -4.37 3.25
CA HIS A 118 -14.71 -2.95 3.57
C HIS A 118 -14.44 -2.12 2.30
N LEU A 119 -14.60 -0.79 2.40
CA LEU A 119 -14.33 0.11 1.28
C LEU A 119 -12.86 0.05 0.87
N VAL A 120 -12.60 -0.41 -0.36
CA VAL A 120 -11.30 -0.35 -1.02
C VAL A 120 -11.25 0.83 -1.97
N LYS A 121 -10.11 1.54 -1.97
CA LYS A 121 -9.82 2.63 -2.91
C LYS A 121 -8.59 2.25 -3.71
N ALA A 122 -8.67 2.34 -5.03
CA ALA A 122 -7.54 2.12 -5.93
C ALA A 122 -7.06 3.45 -6.50
N THR A 123 -5.75 3.69 -6.47
CA THR A 123 -5.10 4.82 -7.13
C THR A 123 -4.01 4.29 -8.04
N GLN A 124 -4.06 4.65 -9.31
CA GLN A 124 -3.01 4.29 -10.26
C GLN A 124 -1.91 5.35 -10.22
N TYR A 125 -0.68 4.95 -9.89
CA TYR A 125 0.49 5.80 -10.06
C TYR A 125 0.75 6.05 -11.55
N LYS A 126 1.02 7.32 -11.91
CA LYS A 126 1.28 7.75 -13.30
C LYS A 126 2.58 8.55 -13.44
N GLY A 127 3.58 8.24 -12.62
CA GLY A 127 4.91 8.84 -12.70
C GLY A 127 5.16 10.04 -11.78
N LYS A 128 4.20 10.42 -10.92
CA LYS A 128 4.41 11.45 -9.89
C LYS A 128 3.52 11.25 -8.67
N PHE A 129 4.11 11.39 -7.48
CA PHE A 129 3.37 11.53 -6.23
C PHE A 129 2.93 12.99 -6.09
N THR A 130 1.63 13.20 -6.12
CA THR A 130 0.99 14.50 -5.88
C THR A 130 -0.05 14.36 -4.79
N GLU A 131 -0.63 15.48 -4.36
CA GLU A 131 -1.81 15.42 -3.51
C GLU A 131 -2.94 14.65 -4.22
N LEU A 132 -3.63 13.82 -3.43
CA LEU A 132 -4.78 13.06 -3.91
C LEU A 132 -5.94 14.02 -4.19
N VAL A 133 -6.59 13.83 -5.33
CA VAL A 133 -7.75 14.62 -5.77
C VAL A 133 -8.97 13.72 -5.96
N ASN A 134 -10.16 14.27 -5.77
CA ASN A 134 -11.39 13.56 -6.06
C ASN A 134 -11.68 13.59 -7.56
N LYS A 135 -12.03 12.43 -8.12
CA LYS A 135 -12.42 12.29 -9.52
C LYS A 135 -13.47 11.19 -9.66
N GLU A 136 -14.54 11.45 -10.38
CA GLU A 136 -15.51 10.44 -10.78
C GLU A 136 -14.96 9.59 -11.93
N VAL A 137 -15.05 8.27 -11.79
CA VAL A 137 -14.61 7.29 -12.78
C VAL A 137 -15.59 6.12 -12.81
N THR A 138 -15.79 5.52 -13.98
CA THR A 138 -16.56 4.28 -14.10
C THR A 138 -15.70 3.10 -13.67
N ILE A 139 -16.24 2.27 -12.78
CA ILE A 139 -15.62 1.04 -12.29
C ILE A 139 -16.60 -0.13 -12.43
N GLN A 140 -16.09 -1.35 -12.32
CA GLN A 140 -16.93 -2.53 -12.17
C GLN A 140 -17.21 -2.76 -10.69
N VAL A 141 -18.48 -2.93 -10.34
CA VAL A 141 -18.95 -3.26 -8.99
C VAL A 141 -19.90 -4.45 -9.07
N PHE A 142 -20.16 -5.08 -7.94
CA PHE A 142 -21.22 -6.08 -7.85
C PHE A 142 -22.59 -5.40 -8.00
N ASP A 143 -23.53 -6.08 -8.66
CA ASP A 143 -24.94 -5.72 -8.63
C ASP A 143 -25.49 -6.06 -7.25
N ASP A 144 -25.89 -5.04 -6.50
CA ASP A 144 -26.49 -5.17 -5.16
C ASP A 144 -28.02 -5.13 -5.21
N GLY A 145 -28.61 -5.11 -6.42
CA GLY A 145 -30.04 -5.01 -6.64
C GLY A 145 -30.61 -3.61 -6.40
N ALA A 146 -29.81 -2.66 -5.92
CA ALA A 146 -30.16 -1.25 -5.80
C ALA A 146 -29.73 -0.54 -7.10
N ASN A 147 -30.37 -0.89 -8.20
CA ASN A 147 -30.15 -0.16 -9.45
C ASN A 147 -30.74 1.25 -9.31
N ASP A 148 -29.87 2.24 -9.08
CA ASP A 148 -30.17 3.64 -9.32
C ASP A 148 -30.42 3.82 -10.83
N ASN A 149 -31.69 3.89 -11.20
CA ASN A 149 -32.12 4.34 -12.54
C ASN A 149 -31.78 5.82 -12.75
#